data_AF-A0AAV4CYS7-F1
#
_entry.id   AF-A0AAV4CYS7-F1
#
_cell.length_a   1.000
_cell.length_b   1.000
_cell.length_c   1.000
_cell.angle_alpha   90.00
_cell.angle_beta   90.00
_cell.angle_gamma   90.00
#
_symmetry.space_group_name_H-M   'P 1'
#
loop_
_entity.id
_entity.type
_entity.pdbx_description
1 polymer ?
#
loop_
_entity_poly.entity_id
_entity_poly.type
_entity_poly.pdbx_seq_one_letter_code
_entity_poly.pdbx_strand_id
1 'polypeptide(L)'
;MIKNLTIEGICQRCKDIIDWKIKYKKYKPLTQPSTCVRCHNKTVKRAYYTVCLPCATAAEVCAKCNSKQTVVIEPSLSEQEKAQQDKEHQFELKQFRERERRTFLRHMEKGDTASAMSSISGNMGEDDELTDGEDDFEDLNNLSSDEAS
;
A
#
# COMPACT_ATOMS: atom_id res chain seq x y z
N MET A 1 -2.98 -12.74 8.32
CA MET A 1 -2.27 -11.46 8.04
C MET A 1 -3.32 -10.45 7.60
N ILE A 2 -3.44 -9.28 8.25
CA ILE A 2 -4.45 -8.27 7.87
C ILE A 2 -3.89 -7.53 6.66
N LYS A 3 -4.32 -7.89 5.44
CA LYS A 3 -3.65 -7.42 4.22
C LYS A 3 -4.19 -6.13 3.62
N ASN A 4 -5.40 -5.66 3.96
CA ASN A 4 -5.93 -4.39 3.45
C ASN A 4 -7.08 -3.87 4.34
N LEU A 5 -6.79 -3.02 5.33
CA LEU A 5 -7.82 -2.34 6.12
C LEU A 5 -7.94 -0.90 5.62
N THR A 6 -9.01 -0.58 4.88
CA THR A 6 -9.29 0.82 4.51
C THR A 6 -9.90 1.56 5.69
N ILE A 7 -9.17 2.55 6.17
CA ILE A 7 -9.55 3.39 7.30
C ILE A 7 -10.10 4.70 6.72
N GLU A 8 -11.40 4.91 6.85
CA GLU A 8 -12.13 6.02 6.21
C GLU A 8 -13.10 6.66 7.20
N GLY A 9 -13.39 7.94 7.03
CA GLY A 9 -14.43 8.61 7.81
C GLY A 9 -14.05 8.88 9.28
N ILE A 10 -12.76 9.01 9.58
CA ILE A 10 -12.25 9.34 10.91
C ILE A 10 -11.27 10.52 10.88
N CYS A 11 -11.15 11.23 12.00
CA CYS A 11 -10.18 12.32 12.13
C CYS A 11 -8.74 11.79 12.18
N GLN A 12 -7.77 12.65 11.85
CA GLN A 12 -6.35 12.30 11.81
C GLN A 12 -5.86 11.65 13.11
N ARG A 13 -6.20 12.24 14.26
CA ARG A 13 -5.87 11.68 15.59
C ARG A 13 -6.34 10.23 15.75
N CYS A 14 -7.53 9.89 15.23
CA CYS A 14 -8.07 8.54 15.32
C CYS A 14 -7.41 7.59 14.30
N LYS A 15 -7.03 8.10 13.12
CA LYS A 15 -6.26 7.38 12.10
C LYS A 15 -4.93 6.90 12.68
N ASP A 16 -4.15 7.81 13.28
CA ASP A 16 -2.85 7.50 13.88
C ASP A 16 -2.94 6.42 14.98
N ILE A 17 -4.00 6.47 15.80
CA ILE A 17 -4.23 5.46 16.86
C ILE A 17 -4.49 4.08 16.25
N ILE A 18 -5.28 4.00 15.18
CA ILE A 18 -5.59 2.72 14.52
C ILE A 18 -4.35 2.22 13.78
N ASP A 19 -3.66 3.08 13.05
CA ASP A 19 -2.43 2.75 12.32
C ASP A 19 -1.35 2.23 13.27
N TRP A 20 -1.17 2.88 14.43
CA TRP A 20 -0.29 2.38 15.46
C TRP A 20 -0.69 0.96 15.93
N LYS A 21 -1.98 0.71 16.15
CA LYS A 21 -2.45 -0.64 16.53
C LYS A 21 -2.16 -1.68 15.44
N ILE A 22 -2.28 -1.31 14.18
CA ILE A 22 -1.97 -2.19 13.04
C ILE A 22 -0.46 -2.45 12.99
N LYS A 23 0.35 -1.38 13.00
CA LYS A 23 1.82 -1.42 12.97
C LYS A 23 2.39 -2.32 14.06
N TYR A 24 1.86 -2.22 15.28
CA TYR A 24 2.31 -3.00 16.43
C TYR A 24 1.54 -4.30 16.66
N LYS A 25 0.76 -4.78 15.68
CA LYS A 25 -0.03 -6.03 15.77
C LYS A 25 -0.98 -6.09 16.98
N LYS A 26 -1.39 -4.94 17.52
CA LYS A 26 -2.35 -4.79 18.64
C LYS A 26 -3.79 -4.58 18.15
N TYR A 27 -4.01 -4.60 16.84
CA TYR A 27 -5.32 -4.46 16.22
C TYR A 27 -6.16 -5.72 16.43
N LYS A 28 -7.35 -5.57 17.05
CA LYS A 28 -8.33 -6.64 17.26
C LYS A 28 -9.52 -6.41 16.33
N PRO A 29 -9.71 -7.24 15.29
CA PRO A 29 -10.88 -7.15 14.43
C PRO A 29 -12.16 -7.52 15.21
N LEU A 30 -13.30 -7.02 14.76
CA LEU A 30 -14.61 -7.43 15.27
C LEU A 30 -14.99 -8.77 14.64
N THR A 31 -15.50 -9.70 15.47
CA THR A 31 -16.11 -10.95 14.99
C THR A 31 -17.59 -10.77 14.65
N GLN A 32 -18.25 -9.81 15.30
CA GLN A 32 -19.66 -9.46 15.08
C GLN A 32 -19.82 -7.95 14.94
N PRO A 33 -20.81 -7.46 14.19
CA PRO A 33 -21.05 -6.03 14.04
C PRO A 33 -21.45 -5.40 15.38
N SER A 34 -20.86 -4.24 15.70
CA SER A 34 -21.20 -3.48 16.90
C SER A 34 -22.38 -2.54 16.66
N THR A 35 -23.01 -2.12 17.76
CA THR A 35 -24.10 -1.14 17.76
C THR A 35 -23.56 0.26 17.49
N CYS A 36 -24.23 0.97 16.59
CA CYS A 36 -23.95 2.37 16.30
C CYS A 36 -24.54 3.29 17.37
N VAL A 37 -23.79 4.28 17.85
CA VAL A 37 -24.28 5.27 18.84
C VAL A 37 -25.38 6.19 18.30
N ARG A 38 -25.49 6.35 16.96
CA ARG A 38 -26.49 7.24 16.34
C ARG A 38 -27.77 6.53 15.97
N CYS A 39 -27.68 5.47 15.16
CA CYS A 39 -28.85 4.74 14.67
C CYS A 39 -29.25 3.56 15.57
N HIS A 40 -28.46 3.24 16.61
CA HIS A 40 -28.69 2.14 17.55
C HIS A 40 -28.77 0.73 16.93
N ASN A 41 -28.54 0.61 15.62
CA ASN A 41 -28.51 -0.65 14.89
C ASN A 41 -27.11 -1.29 14.91
N LYS A 42 -27.05 -2.62 14.86
CA LYS A 42 -25.81 -3.42 14.73
C LYS A 42 -25.23 -3.36 13.32
N THR A 43 -24.80 -2.17 12.90
CA THR A 43 -24.35 -1.87 11.52
C THR A 43 -22.86 -1.58 11.42
N VAL A 44 -22.16 -1.45 12.54
CA VAL A 44 -20.74 -1.10 12.56
C VAL A 44 -19.91 -2.37 12.34
N LYS A 45 -19.35 -2.51 11.14
CA LYS A 45 -18.53 -3.68 10.75
C LYS A 45 -17.03 -3.47 11.02
N ARG A 46 -16.58 -2.22 11.12
CA ARG A 46 -15.16 -1.85 11.29
C ARG A 46 -14.80 -1.81 12.77
N ALA A 47 -13.67 -2.42 13.15
CA ALA A 47 -13.25 -2.42 14.55
C ALA A 47 -12.82 -1.04 15.01
N TYR A 48 -13.09 -0.73 16.29
CA TYR A 48 -12.85 0.58 16.93
C TYR A 48 -13.73 1.74 16.46
N TYR A 49 -14.71 1.48 15.60
CA TYR A 49 -15.71 2.47 15.19
C TYR A 49 -16.86 2.42 16.20
N THR A 50 -17.40 3.58 16.55
CA THR A 50 -18.58 3.72 17.43
C THR A 50 -19.82 4.17 16.65
N VAL A 51 -19.61 4.75 15.47
CA VAL A 51 -20.64 5.27 14.59
C VAL A 51 -20.56 4.54 13.24
N CYS A 52 -21.71 4.22 12.67
CA CYS A 52 -21.84 3.58 11.38
C CYS A 52 -21.37 4.53 10.26
N LEU A 53 -20.80 4.01 9.17
CA LEU A 53 -20.34 4.86 8.06
C LEU A 53 -21.45 5.80 7.52
N PRO A 54 -22.69 5.35 7.23
CA PRO A 54 -23.72 6.27 6.75
C PRO A 54 -24.10 7.34 7.79
N CYS A 55 -24.04 6.99 9.07
CA CYS A 55 -24.27 7.91 10.16
C CYS A 55 -23.16 8.96 10.29
N ALA A 56 -21.91 8.56 10.03
CA ALA A 56 -20.73 9.42 10.08
C ALA A 56 -20.71 10.38 8.89
N THR A 57 -21.05 9.91 7.69
CA THR A 57 -21.17 10.73 6.48
C THR A 57 -22.31 11.73 6.59
N ALA A 58 -23.51 11.30 7.02
CA ALA A 58 -24.67 12.19 7.14
C ALA A 58 -24.50 13.30 8.18
N ALA A 59 -23.68 13.07 9.22
CA ALA A 59 -23.45 14.03 10.29
C ALA A 59 -22.07 14.69 10.24
N GLU A 60 -21.24 14.36 9.24
CA GLU A 60 -19.85 14.81 9.07
C GLU A 60 -19.03 14.72 10.37
N VAL A 61 -19.12 13.58 11.06
CA VAL A 61 -18.40 13.31 12.31
C VAL A 61 -17.43 12.16 12.15
N CYS A 62 -16.39 12.16 12.98
CA CYS A 62 -15.47 11.03 13.07
C CYS A 62 -16.21 9.76 13.54
N ALA A 63 -16.10 8.68 12.77
CA ALA A 63 -16.76 7.41 13.04
C ALA A 63 -16.29 6.69 14.32
N LYS A 64 -15.16 7.13 14.91
CA LYS A 64 -14.59 6.58 16.16
C LYS A 64 -14.92 7.42 17.39
N CYS A 65 -14.66 8.72 17.35
CA CYS A 65 -14.84 9.60 18.51
C CYS A 65 -16.13 10.45 18.49
N ASN A 66 -16.93 10.37 17.42
CA ASN A 66 -18.17 11.13 17.23
C ASN A 66 -17.98 12.67 17.33
N SER A 67 -16.75 13.15 17.18
CA SER A 67 -16.44 14.58 17.20
C SER A 67 -16.58 15.16 15.81
N LYS A 68 -17.16 16.37 15.73
CA LYS A 68 -17.16 17.24 14.54
C LYS A 68 -15.78 17.87 14.38
N GLN A 69 -14.79 17.08 14.01
CA GLN A 69 -13.52 17.60 13.51
C GLN A 69 -13.50 17.31 12.02
N THR A 70 -12.95 18.25 11.23
CA THR A 70 -12.65 18.09 9.81
C THR A 70 -12.11 16.70 9.57
N VAL A 71 -12.99 15.81 9.10
CA VAL A 71 -12.61 14.48 8.68
C VAL A 71 -11.87 14.76 7.39
N VAL A 72 -10.54 14.76 7.44
CA VAL A 72 -9.71 14.84 6.25
C VAL A 72 -9.91 13.50 5.54
N ILE A 73 -10.97 13.45 4.74
CA ILE A 73 -11.11 12.47 3.68
C ILE A 73 -10.05 12.92 2.68
N GLU A 74 -8.84 12.35 2.78
CA GLU A 74 -7.88 12.45 1.68
C GLU A 74 -8.65 11.98 0.43
N PRO A 75 -8.88 12.85 -0.55
CA PRO A 75 -9.57 12.43 -1.76
C PRO A 75 -8.75 11.30 -2.35
N SER A 76 -9.35 10.12 -2.50
CA SER A 76 -8.75 9.08 -3.30
C SER A 76 -8.51 9.68 -4.68
N LEU A 77 -7.25 9.81 -5.08
CA LEU A 77 -6.86 10.18 -6.44
C LEU A 77 -7.79 9.45 -7.42
N SER A 78 -8.39 10.20 -8.33
CA SER A 78 -9.29 9.63 -9.33
C SER A 78 -8.56 8.51 -10.09
N GLU A 79 -9.31 7.56 -10.65
CA GLU A 79 -8.71 6.46 -11.43
C GLU A 79 -7.80 7.00 -12.55
N GLN A 80 -8.09 8.19 -13.08
CA GLN A 80 -7.29 8.87 -14.08
C GLN A 80 -5.94 9.36 -13.52
N GLU A 81 -5.93 9.94 -12.33
CA GLU A 81 -4.70 10.43 -11.67
C GLU A 81 -3.80 9.27 -11.23
N LYS A 82 -4.39 8.17 -10.74
CA LYS A 82 -3.62 6.94 -10.44
C LYS A 82 -2.98 6.36 -11.69
N ALA A 83 -3.71 6.31 -12.80
CA ALA A 83 -3.16 5.81 -14.07
C ALA A 83 -2.06 6.72 -14.64
N GLN A 84 -2.12 8.04 -14.39
CA GLN A 84 -1.03 8.96 -14.73
C GLN A 84 0.21 8.72 -13.87
N GLN A 85 0.04 8.61 -12.54
CA GLN A 85 1.15 8.29 -11.63
C GLN A 85 1.80 6.96 -11.97
N ASP A 86 1.04 5.91 -12.28
CA ASP A 86 1.60 4.61 -12.70
C ASP A 86 2.39 4.70 -14.01
N LYS A 87 1.96 5.55 -14.96
CA LYS A 87 2.69 5.81 -16.20
C LYS A 87 3.98 6.57 -15.95
N GLU A 88 3.95 7.58 -15.09
CA GLU A 88 5.14 8.34 -14.68
C GLU A 88 6.15 7.43 -13.99
N HIS A 89 5.71 6.62 -13.01
CA HIS A 89 6.54 5.61 -12.36
C HIS A 89 7.13 4.59 -13.35
N GLN A 90 6.34 4.10 -14.32
CA GLN A 90 6.86 3.20 -15.36
C GLN A 90 7.86 3.89 -16.28
N PHE A 91 7.70 5.18 -16.55
CA PHE A 91 8.62 5.95 -17.36
C PHE A 91 9.95 6.17 -16.64
N GLU A 92 9.92 6.55 -15.37
CA GLU A 92 11.11 6.64 -14.51
C GLU A 92 11.87 5.31 -14.46
N LEU A 93 11.16 4.18 -14.27
CA LEU A 93 11.76 2.85 -14.28
C LEU A 93 12.43 2.46 -15.60
N LYS A 94 11.97 3.03 -16.73
CA LYS A 94 12.58 2.82 -18.05
C LYS A 94 13.82 3.68 -18.29
N GLN A 95 14.01 4.76 -17.51
CA GLN A 95 15.20 5.61 -17.61
C GLN A 95 16.41 5.01 -16.88
N PHE A 96 16.18 4.15 -15.88
CA PHE A 96 17.25 3.46 -15.17
C PHE A 96 17.87 2.34 -16.02
N ARG A 97 19.14 2.01 -15.73
CA ARG A 97 19.80 0.86 -16.37
C ARG A 97 19.11 -0.42 -15.94
N GLU A 98 19.09 -1.43 -16.83
CA GLU A 98 18.44 -2.73 -16.55
C GLU A 98 18.91 -3.37 -15.24
N ARG A 99 20.20 -3.21 -14.89
CA ARG A 99 20.77 -3.66 -13.62
C ARG A 99 20.11 -3.00 -12.40
N GLU A 100 19.88 -1.68 -12.46
CA GLU A 100 19.26 -0.89 -11.39
C GLU A 100 17.78 -1.26 -11.27
N ARG A 101 17.08 -1.38 -12.41
CA ARG A 101 15.67 -1.77 -12.47
C ARG A 101 15.42 -3.16 -11.86
N ARG A 102 16.25 -4.16 -12.19
CA ARG A 102 16.17 -5.52 -11.60
C ARG A 102 16.46 -5.52 -10.11
N THR A 103 17.39 -4.68 -9.66
CA THR A 103 17.75 -4.58 -8.25
C THR A 103 16.63 -3.92 -7.45
N PHE A 104 16.06 -2.84 -7.97
CA PHE A 104 14.90 -2.17 -7.41
C PHE A 104 13.69 -3.10 -7.28
N LEU A 105 13.32 -3.81 -8.35
CA LEU A 105 12.20 -4.77 -8.35
C LEU A 105 12.38 -5.88 -7.31
N ARG A 106 13.59 -6.42 -7.18
CA ARG A 106 13.90 -7.45 -6.18
C ARG A 106 13.77 -6.95 -4.74
N HIS A 107 14.19 -5.72 -4.46
CA HIS A 107 14.04 -5.14 -3.11
C HIS A 107 12.59 -4.78 -2.80
N MET A 108 11.82 -4.33 -3.80
CA MET A 108 10.38 -4.11 -3.66
C MET A 108 9.61 -5.40 -3.35
N GLU A 109 9.92 -6.50 -4.05
CA GLU A 109 9.28 -7.80 -3.81
C GLU A 109 9.55 -8.35 -2.40
N LYS A 110 10.74 -8.05 -1.85
CA LYS A 110 11.12 -8.37 -0.47
C LYS A 110 10.50 -7.44 0.58
N GLY A 111 9.86 -6.35 0.17
CA GLY A 111 9.27 -5.34 1.07
C GLY A 111 10.30 -4.45 1.76
N ASP A 112 11.54 -4.41 1.26
CA ASP A 112 12.62 -3.55 1.78
C ASP A 112 12.67 -2.23 0.98
N THR A 113 11.81 -1.29 1.37
CA THR A 113 11.67 0.00 0.70
C THR A 113 12.90 0.90 0.86
N ALA A 114 13.69 0.71 1.92
CA ALA A 114 14.89 1.51 2.18
C ALA A 114 16.00 1.16 1.17
N SER A 115 16.25 -0.14 0.98
CA SER A 115 17.23 -0.62 0.00
C SER A 115 16.78 -0.39 -1.45
N ALA A 116 15.47 -0.43 -1.72
CA ALA A 116 14.92 -0.05 -3.02
C ALA A 116 15.22 1.43 -3.36
N MET A 117 15.02 2.36 -2.41
CA MET A 117 15.37 3.78 -2.62
C MET A 117 16.88 4.01 -2.75
N SER A 118 17.70 3.26 -2.02
CA SER A 118 19.16 3.35 -2.11
C SER A 118 19.70 2.91 -3.48
N SER A 119 19.03 1.96 -4.13
CA SER A 119 19.41 1.46 -5.46
C SER A 119 19.24 2.51 -6.57
N ILE A 120 18.47 3.56 -6.32
CA ILE A 120 18.21 4.69 -7.23
C ILE A 120 19.25 5.81 -7.10
N SER A 121 19.91 5.91 -5.94
CA SER A 121 20.88 6.98 -5.65
C SER A 121 22.35 6.59 -5.88
N GLY A 122 22.59 5.44 -6.51
CA GLY A 122 23.92 4.88 -6.75
C GLY A 122 24.67 5.54 -7.91
N ASN A 123 24.85 6.86 -7.88
CA ASN A 123 25.87 7.54 -8.69
C ASN A 123 26.65 8.53 -7.84
N MET A 124 27.56 8.01 -7.02
CA MET A 124 28.86 8.56 -6.65
C MET A 124 29.54 7.49 -5.78
N GLY A 125 30.64 6.94 -6.28
CA GLY A 125 31.16 5.64 -5.88
C GLY A 125 31.87 5.58 -4.55
N GLU A 126 32.10 4.35 -4.11
CA GLU A 126 33.35 3.85 -3.54
C GLU A 126 33.21 2.31 -3.46
N ASP A 127 34.26 1.65 -3.94
CA ASP A 127 34.70 0.27 -3.71
C ASP A 127 33.91 -0.59 -2.69
N ASP A 128 33.47 -1.79 -3.09
CA ASP A 128 34.09 -3.02 -2.57
C ASP A 128 33.68 -4.30 -3.32
N GLU A 129 34.69 -5.16 -3.42
CA GLU A 129 34.73 -6.62 -3.64
C GLU A 129 34.06 -7.33 -4.85
N LEU A 130 35.00 -7.84 -5.65
CA LEU A 130 34.93 -8.97 -6.59
C LEU A 130 34.10 -10.15 -6.06
N THR A 131 33.11 -10.59 -6.82
CA THR A 131 32.76 -12.02 -6.86
C THR A 131 33.00 -12.50 -8.29
N ASP A 132 34.16 -13.10 -8.47
CA ASP A 132 34.48 -13.98 -9.59
C ASP A 132 33.51 -15.17 -9.59
N GLY A 133 32.99 -15.50 -10.76
CA GLY A 133 31.90 -16.45 -10.96
C GLY A 133 31.63 -16.60 -12.44
N GLU A 134 32.65 -17.09 -13.15
CA GLU A 134 32.52 -17.64 -14.50
C GLU A 134 31.58 -18.87 -14.50
N ASP A 135 31.08 -19.19 -15.70
CA ASP A 135 30.36 -20.41 -16.11
C ASP A 135 28.84 -20.43 -15.79
N ASP A 136 27.89 -20.59 -16.71
CA ASP A 136 27.94 -21.16 -18.07
C ASP A 136 26.93 -20.46 -19.00
N PHE A 137 27.42 -20.09 -20.17
CA PHE A 137 26.65 -19.96 -21.40
C PHE A 137 26.40 -21.36 -21.93
N GLU A 138 25.15 -21.75 -22.19
CA GLU A 138 24.62 -22.72 -23.18
C GLU A 138 23.20 -23.11 -22.71
N ASP A 139 22.17 -23.34 -23.52
CA ASP A 139 21.86 -22.97 -24.89
C ASP A 139 20.33 -23.17 -25.01
N LEU A 140 19.72 -22.37 -25.87
CA LEU A 140 18.50 -22.61 -26.64
C LEU A 140 17.48 -23.68 -26.18
N ASN A 141 16.23 -23.26 -25.93
CA ASN A 141 15.13 -23.93 -26.61
C ASN A 141 13.91 -23.02 -26.88
N ASN A 142 13.95 -22.45 -28.08
CA ASN A 142 12.89 -22.44 -29.08
C ASN A 142 11.49 -22.92 -28.65
N LEU A 143 10.49 -22.03 -28.75
CA LEU A 143 9.11 -22.39 -29.11
C LEU A 143 8.48 -21.19 -29.83
N SER A 144 8.83 -21.04 -31.11
CA SER A 144 7.91 -20.46 -32.09
C SER A 144 6.91 -21.53 -32.54
N SER A 145 5.62 -21.16 -32.53
CA SER A 145 4.52 -21.76 -33.31
C SER A 145 4.05 -23.14 -32.80
N ASP A 146 2.77 -23.50 -32.69
CA ASP A 146 1.55 -23.14 -33.40
C ASP A 146 0.31 -23.55 -32.55
N GLU A 147 -0.87 -23.22 -33.09
CA GLU A 147 -2.19 -23.83 -32.88
C GLU A 147 -3.22 -23.03 -32.06
N ALA A 148 -4.06 -22.30 -32.79
CA ALA A 148 -5.50 -22.29 -32.52
C ALA A 148 -6.23 -22.47 -33.86
N SER A 149 -6.90 -23.61 -33.98
CA SER A 149 -7.90 -23.95 -35.02
C SER A 149 -9.14 -23.07 -34.92
#